data_AF-A0A6P7SLY8-F1
#
_entry.id   AF-A0A6P7SLY8-F1
#
_cell.length_a   1.000
_cell.length_b   1.000
_cell.length_c   1.000
_cell.angle_alpha   90.00
_cell.angle_beta   90.00
_cell.angle_gamma   90.00
#
_symmetry.space_group_name_H-M   'P 1'
#
loop_
_entity.id
_entity.type
_entity.pdbx_description
1 polymer ?
#
loop_
_entity_poly.entity_id
_entity_poly.type
_entity_poly.pdbx_seq_one_letter_code
_entity_poly.pdbx_strand_id
1 'polypeptide(L)'
;MSKEKTKLYQQKFWKEWCKMPAFTKWLYEVPSAQYKAQCRYCRRNMLAKYSLLVSHGEAKKHKAPTPQQMIPLTNFIKTKNDKISMLETNLAMFICCYSSFNSCDHLIELCKNYMSDSDIISKVKLHRTKCANIVRQALAPHFDGDLISDIGDRKFSLL
;
A
#
# COMPACT_ATOMS: atom_id res chain seq x y z
N MET A 1 11.21 46.39 -11.61
CA MET A 1 10.81 46.73 -10.22
C MET A 1 10.35 45.47 -9.51
N SER A 2 11.28 44.81 -8.81
CA SER A 2 10.99 43.61 -8.01
C SER A 2 10.24 44.04 -6.75
N LYS A 3 8.97 43.64 -6.60
CA LYS A 3 8.14 43.97 -5.44
C LYS A 3 8.83 43.45 -4.16
N GLU A 4 9.25 44.37 -3.28
CA GLU A 4 9.75 44.04 -1.95
C GLU A 4 8.69 43.22 -1.21
N LYS A 5 9.04 42.00 -0.83
CA LYS A 5 8.16 41.11 -0.06
C LYS A 5 8.03 41.68 1.34
N THR A 6 6.89 42.28 1.65
CA THR A 6 6.56 42.77 2.99
C THR A 6 6.74 41.63 3.99
N LYS A 7 7.57 41.83 5.03
CA LYS A 7 7.83 40.82 6.06
C LYS A 7 6.52 40.49 6.77
N LEU A 8 5.91 39.36 6.40
CA LEU A 8 4.70 38.86 7.01
C LEU A 8 4.99 38.50 8.47
N TYR A 9 4.38 39.24 9.41
CA TYR A 9 4.42 38.94 10.85
C TYR A 9 4.13 37.46 11.10
N GLN A 10 5.01 36.76 11.83
CA GLN A 10 4.91 35.33 12.10
C GLN A 10 4.27 35.12 13.48
N GLN A 11 3.01 34.68 13.48
CA GLN A 11 2.29 34.37 14.71
C GLN A 11 2.63 32.95 15.17
N LYS A 12 2.96 32.79 16.45
CA LYS A 12 3.16 31.47 17.07
C LYS A 12 1.83 30.72 17.14
N PHE A 13 1.89 29.41 16.92
CA PHE A 13 0.72 28.56 17.03
C PHE A 13 0.15 28.58 18.45
N TRP A 14 -1.13 28.93 18.57
CA TRP A 14 -1.81 28.97 19.85
C TRP A 14 -2.56 27.66 20.08
N LYS A 15 -2.12 26.91 21.10
CA LYS A 15 -2.69 25.59 21.46
C LYS A 15 -4.18 25.63 21.79
N GLU A 16 -4.71 26.79 22.20
CA GLU A 16 -6.13 26.98 22.46
C GLU A 16 -6.99 26.88 21.20
N TRP A 17 -6.43 27.14 20.01
CA TRP A 17 -7.15 26.91 18.75
C TRP A 17 -7.53 25.44 18.58
N CYS A 18 -6.71 24.50 19.06
CA CYS A 18 -7.06 23.08 19.07
C CYS A 18 -8.23 22.74 20.00
N LYS A 19 -8.63 23.64 20.92
CA LYS A 19 -9.76 23.45 21.83
C LYS A 19 -11.04 24.14 21.36
N MET A 20 -10.94 25.08 20.42
CA MET A 20 -12.10 25.77 19.88
C MET A 20 -12.94 24.83 18.99
N PRO A 21 -14.28 24.85 19.08
CA PRO A 21 -15.16 23.97 18.29
C PRO A 21 -15.01 24.17 16.77
N ALA A 22 -14.55 25.35 16.34
CA ALA A 22 -14.32 25.68 14.94
C ALA A 22 -13.12 24.95 14.31
N PHE A 23 -12.11 24.58 15.11
CA PHE A 23 -10.84 24.04 14.61
C PHE A 23 -10.47 22.66 15.18
N THR A 24 -11.05 22.25 16.31
CA THR A 24 -10.82 20.96 17.01
C THR A 24 -10.83 19.75 16.07
N LYS A 25 -11.76 19.74 15.11
CA LYS A 25 -12.02 18.57 14.27
C LYS A 25 -10.89 18.27 13.28
N TRP A 26 -10.07 19.26 12.92
CA TRP A 26 -9.13 19.15 11.81
C TRP A 26 -7.76 19.76 12.03
N LEU A 27 -7.60 20.68 12.98
CA LEU A 27 -6.36 21.42 13.22
C LEU A 27 -5.50 20.69 14.27
N TYR A 28 -4.22 20.51 13.96
CA TYR A 28 -3.23 20.00 14.92
C TYR A 28 -1.91 20.74 14.84
N GLU A 29 -1.21 20.74 15.97
CA GLU A 29 0.13 21.30 16.10
C GLU A 29 1.18 20.40 15.41
N VAL A 30 2.18 21.02 14.79
CA VAL A 30 3.34 20.32 14.26
C VAL A 30 4.49 20.51 15.26
N PRO A 31 4.91 19.47 15.99
CA PRO A 31 5.97 19.59 17.01
C PRO A 31 7.28 20.18 16.47
N SER A 32 7.56 19.94 15.19
CA SER A 32 8.77 20.41 14.49
C SER A 32 8.73 21.89 14.08
N ALA A 33 7.56 22.56 14.06
CA ALA A 33 7.45 23.93 13.56
C ALA A 33 6.44 24.78 14.35
N GLN A 34 6.94 25.65 15.24
CA GLN A 34 6.15 26.51 16.13
C GLN A 34 5.24 27.54 15.42
N TYR A 35 5.48 27.79 14.13
CA TYR A 35 4.73 28.75 13.30
C TYR A 35 3.85 28.07 12.24
N LYS A 36 3.78 26.73 12.26
CA LYS A 36 2.99 25.97 11.29
C LYS A 36 1.95 25.14 12.02
N ALA A 37 0.77 25.09 11.42
CA ALA A 37 -0.31 24.20 11.80
C ALA A 37 -0.55 23.20 10.65
N GLN A 38 -1.09 22.03 10.96
CA GLN A 38 -1.40 21.05 9.94
C GLN A 38 -2.88 20.66 10.01
N CYS A 39 -3.46 20.44 8.83
CA CYS A 39 -4.86 20.06 8.68
C CYS A 39 -5.01 18.57 8.37
N ARG A 40 -5.92 17.89 9.06
CA ARG A 40 -6.14 16.42 8.97
C ARG A 40 -6.78 16.04 7.66
N TYR A 41 -7.77 16.83 7.27
CA TYR A 41 -8.56 16.57 6.08
C TYR A 41 -7.75 16.88 4.81
N CYS A 42 -6.93 17.94 4.85
CA CYS A 42 -6.14 18.38 3.70
C CYS A 42 -4.70 17.86 3.66
N ARG A 43 -4.20 17.22 4.73
CA ARG A 43 -2.79 16.79 4.94
C ARG A 43 -1.74 17.86 4.56
N ARG A 44 -2.07 19.15 4.74
CA ARG A 44 -1.20 20.27 4.36
C ARG A 44 -0.78 21.07 5.57
N ASN A 45 0.50 21.48 5.55
CA ASN A 45 1.06 22.42 6.50
C ASN A 45 0.71 23.84 6.07
N MET A 46 0.26 24.65 7.02
CA MET A 46 -0.14 26.03 6.84
C MET A 46 0.50 26.90 7.91
N LEU A 47 0.53 28.21 7.69
CA LEU A 47 1.00 29.13 8.71
C LEU A 47 -0.05 29.25 9.82
N ALA A 48 0.44 29.34 11.05
CA ALA A 48 -0.37 29.50 12.26
C ALA A 48 -0.93 30.94 12.39
N LYS A 49 -1.62 31.43 11.37
CA LYS A 49 -2.37 32.71 11.40
C LYS A 49 -3.85 32.42 11.41
N TYR A 50 -4.57 33.06 12.32
CA TYR A 50 -6.01 32.86 12.47
C TYR A 50 -6.78 33.04 11.16
N SER A 51 -6.53 34.12 10.42
CA SER A 51 -7.18 34.40 9.13
C SER A 51 -6.94 33.32 8.07
N LEU A 52 -5.74 32.73 8.04
CA LEU A 52 -5.42 31.62 7.14
C LEU A 52 -6.11 30.32 7.55
N LEU A 53 -6.30 30.08 8.84
CA LEU A 53 -7.04 28.92 9.34
C LEU A 53 -8.53 29.03 9.03
N VAL A 54 -9.12 30.21 9.20
CA VAL A 54 -10.53 30.48 8.86
C VAL A 54 -10.75 30.30 7.35
N SER A 55 -9.97 30.98 6.52
CA SER A 55 -10.07 30.85 5.05
C SER A 55 -9.78 29.44 4.54
N HIS A 56 -8.90 28.69 5.21
CA HIS A 56 -8.71 27.27 4.90
C HIS A 56 -9.95 26.44 5.22
N GLY A 57 -10.55 26.63 6.40
CA GLY A 57 -11.78 25.94 6.80
C GLY A 57 -12.95 26.23 5.86
N GLU A 58 -12.98 27.43 5.28
CA GLU A 58 -13.98 27.83 4.30
C GLU A 58 -13.73 27.32 2.87
N ALA A 59 -12.49 26.94 2.56
CA ALA A 59 -12.10 26.52 1.22
C ALA A 59 -12.87 25.28 0.77
N LYS A 60 -13.27 25.25 -0.51
CA LYS A 60 -13.99 24.12 -1.13
C LYS A 60 -13.29 22.78 -0.93
N LYS A 61 -11.95 22.77 -0.96
CA LYS A 61 -11.13 21.56 -0.73
C LYS A 61 -11.21 21.03 0.71
N HIS A 62 -11.47 21.91 1.68
CA HIS A 62 -11.63 21.53 3.09
C HIS A 62 -13.06 21.08 3.40
N LYS A 63 -14.06 21.76 2.83
CA LYS A 63 -15.49 21.43 2.96
C LYS A 63 -15.92 20.23 2.11
N ALA A 64 -15.09 19.80 1.16
CA ALA A 64 -15.39 18.61 0.36
C ALA A 64 -15.57 17.39 1.28
N PRO A 65 -16.58 16.55 1.03
CA PRO A 65 -16.82 15.33 1.80
C PRO A 65 -15.76 14.28 1.44
N THR A 66 -14.54 14.47 1.92
CA THR A 66 -13.51 13.42 1.91
C THR A 66 -12.96 13.25 3.32
N PRO A 67 -13.72 12.60 4.22
CA PRO A 67 -13.04 11.75 5.17
C PRO A 67 -12.33 10.69 4.33
N GLN A 68 -11.01 10.79 4.20
CA GLN A 68 -10.20 9.62 3.87
C GLN A 68 -10.38 8.67 5.07
N GLN A 69 -11.49 7.94 5.09
CA GLN A 69 -11.72 6.86 6.03
C GLN A 69 -10.55 5.90 5.83
N MET A 70 -9.84 5.64 6.93
CA MET A 70 -8.87 4.56 6.95
C MET A 70 -9.67 3.29 6.70
N ILE A 71 -9.60 2.76 5.48
CA ILE A 71 -10.27 1.52 5.12
C ILE A 71 -9.63 0.44 6.01
N PRO A 72 -10.42 -0.30 6.82
CA PRO A 72 -9.89 -1.39 7.62
C PRO A 72 -9.13 -2.38 6.73
N LEU A 73 -7.88 -2.68 7.08
CA LEU A 73 -7.02 -3.62 6.33
C LEU A 73 -7.65 -5.02 6.21
N THR A 74 -8.64 -5.32 7.05
CA THR A 74 -9.38 -6.59 7.10
C THR A 74 -10.04 -6.95 5.76
N ASN A 75 -10.41 -5.98 4.93
CA ASN A 75 -11.01 -6.27 3.61
C ASN A 75 -9.98 -6.65 2.52
N PHE A 76 -8.67 -6.47 2.78
CA PHE A 76 -7.60 -6.82 1.84
C PHE A 76 -7.11 -8.25 2.00
N ILE A 77 -7.25 -8.85 3.19
CA ILE A 77 -6.90 -10.24 3.45
C ILE A 77 -8.13 -11.09 3.20
N LYS A 78 -8.55 -11.21 1.93
CA LYS A 78 -9.50 -12.26 1.55
C LYS A 78 -8.67 -13.52 1.31
N THR A 79 -8.64 -14.44 2.27
CA THR A 79 -8.22 -15.83 2.01
C THR A 79 -9.28 -16.48 1.13
N LYS A 80 -9.26 -16.15 -0.16
CA LYS A 80 -10.08 -16.84 -1.12
C LYS A 80 -9.41 -18.17 -1.44
N ASN A 81 -10.06 -19.25 -1.05
CA ASN A 81 -9.71 -20.59 -1.53
C ASN A 81 -10.19 -20.73 -2.98
N ASP A 82 -9.59 -19.94 -3.87
CA ASP A 82 -9.96 -19.88 -5.28
C ASP A 82 -9.22 -20.98 -6.03
N LYS A 83 -9.97 -21.85 -6.74
CA LYS A 83 -9.41 -22.87 -7.65
C LYS A 83 -8.40 -22.28 -8.64
N ILE A 84 -8.58 -21.02 -9.03
CA ILE A 84 -7.65 -20.26 -9.88
C ILE A 84 -6.32 -20.05 -9.17
N SER A 85 -6.32 -19.63 -7.92
CA SER A 85 -5.10 -19.42 -7.15
C SER A 85 -4.34 -20.73 -6.95
N MET A 86 -5.05 -21.84 -6.74
CA MET A 86 -4.44 -23.16 -6.62
C MET A 86 -3.80 -23.62 -7.93
N LEU A 87 -4.49 -23.40 -9.06
CA LEU A 87 -3.93 -23.68 -10.39
C LEU A 87 -2.68 -22.82 -10.69
N GLU A 88 -2.72 -21.53 -10.36
CA GLU A 88 -1.57 -20.64 -10.53
C GLU A 88 -0.36 -21.07 -9.69
N THR A 89 -0.58 -21.48 -8.44
CA THR A 89 0.48 -22.02 -7.57
C THR A 89 1.06 -23.33 -8.13
N ASN A 90 0.20 -24.26 -8.58
CA ASN A 90 0.65 -25.52 -9.15
C ASN A 90 1.43 -25.32 -10.46
N LEU A 91 0.97 -24.42 -11.33
CA LEU A 91 1.71 -24.04 -12.54
C LEU A 91 3.05 -23.37 -12.21
N ALA A 92 3.08 -22.50 -11.20
CA ALA A 92 4.32 -21.88 -10.77
C ALA A 92 5.32 -22.91 -10.22
N MET A 93 4.84 -23.91 -9.48
CA MET A 93 5.65 -25.03 -9.00
C MET A 93 6.19 -25.86 -10.17
N PHE A 94 5.34 -26.22 -11.13
CA PHE A 94 5.76 -26.96 -12.33
C PHE A 94 6.85 -26.22 -13.11
N ILE A 95 6.66 -24.91 -13.35
CA ILE A 95 7.65 -24.08 -14.03
C ILE A 95 8.96 -24.04 -13.24
N CYS A 96 8.91 -23.88 -11.92
CA CYS A 96 10.09 -23.84 -11.06
C CYS A 96 10.93 -25.13 -11.14
N CYS A 97 10.28 -26.29 -11.22
CA CYS A 97 10.96 -27.59 -11.21
C CYS A 97 11.45 -28.03 -12.60
N TYR A 98 10.74 -27.67 -13.67
CA TYR A 98 10.92 -28.32 -14.97
C TYR A 98 11.10 -27.36 -16.15
N SER A 99 10.97 -26.04 -15.95
CA SER A 99 11.04 -25.09 -17.05
C SER A 99 11.72 -23.77 -16.69
N SER A 100 11.89 -22.92 -17.71
CA SER A 100 12.34 -21.54 -17.51
C SER A 100 11.16 -20.65 -17.19
N PHE A 101 11.33 -19.66 -16.31
CA PHE A 101 10.30 -18.65 -16.07
C PHE A 101 9.91 -17.86 -17.33
N ASN A 102 10.78 -17.82 -18.35
CA ASN A 102 10.50 -17.13 -19.61
C ASN A 102 9.44 -17.83 -20.47
N SER A 103 9.28 -19.15 -20.33
CA SER A 103 8.27 -19.91 -21.10
C SER A 103 6.86 -19.73 -20.52
N CYS A 104 6.75 -19.22 -19.28
CA CYS A 104 5.49 -19.07 -18.54
C CYS A 104 4.41 -18.33 -19.34
N ASP A 105 4.76 -17.19 -19.94
CA ASP A 105 3.80 -16.33 -20.62
C ASP A 105 3.18 -17.04 -21.83
N HIS A 106 4.01 -17.62 -22.69
CA HIS A 106 3.57 -18.36 -23.87
C HIS A 106 2.86 -19.67 -23.52
N LEU A 107 3.30 -20.37 -22.48
CA LEU A 107 2.64 -21.60 -22.02
C LEU A 107 1.19 -21.30 -21.61
N ILE A 108 0.97 -20.22 -20.87
CA ILE A 108 -0.36 -19.85 -20.39
C ILE A 108 -1.23 -19.34 -21.54
N GLU A 109 -0.64 -18.62 -22.49
CA GLU A 109 -1.32 -18.20 -23.71
C GLU A 109 -1.78 -19.41 -24.53
N LEU A 110 -0.92 -20.42 -24.71
CA LEU A 110 -1.28 -21.68 -25.36
C LEU A 110 -2.39 -22.42 -24.61
N CYS A 111 -2.28 -22.55 -23.29
CA CYS A 111 -3.32 -23.16 -22.48
C CYS A 111 -4.66 -22.43 -22.62
N LYS A 112 -4.66 -21.09 -22.68
CA LYS A 112 -5.88 -20.32 -22.90
C LYS A 112 -6.47 -20.53 -24.28
N ASN A 113 -5.64 -20.56 -25.32
CA ASN A 113 -6.12 -20.70 -26.70
C ASN A 113 -6.77 -22.07 -26.94
N TYR A 114 -6.15 -23.15 -26.45
CA TYR A 114 -6.61 -24.51 -26.73
C TYR A 114 -7.51 -25.11 -25.64
N MET A 115 -7.50 -24.60 -24.41
CA MET A 115 -8.32 -25.11 -23.30
C MET A 115 -9.43 -24.15 -22.87
N SER A 116 -9.89 -23.28 -23.78
CA SER A 116 -10.90 -22.24 -23.55
C SER A 116 -12.20 -22.74 -22.89
N ASP A 117 -12.55 -24.02 -23.04
CA ASP A 117 -13.74 -24.63 -22.43
C ASP A 117 -13.79 -24.55 -20.90
N SER A 118 -12.63 -24.38 -20.26
CA SER A 118 -12.57 -24.20 -18.81
C SER A 118 -12.68 -22.72 -18.41
N ASP A 119 -13.73 -22.38 -17.68
CA ASP A 119 -13.91 -21.08 -17.01
C ASP A 119 -12.74 -20.69 -16.07
N ILE A 120 -11.92 -21.66 -15.68
CA ILE A 120 -10.80 -21.47 -14.76
C ILE A 120 -9.58 -20.97 -15.53
N ILE A 121 -9.21 -21.62 -16.64
CA ILE A 121 -8.00 -21.29 -17.41
C ILE A 121 -8.10 -19.90 -18.07
N SER A 122 -9.31 -19.52 -18.51
CA SER A 122 -9.56 -18.20 -19.09
C SER A 122 -9.29 -17.07 -18.08
N LYS A 123 -9.52 -17.33 -16.80
CA LYS A 123 -9.34 -16.37 -15.68
C LYS A 123 -7.94 -16.40 -15.07
N VAL A 124 -7.13 -17.42 -15.34
CA VAL A 124 -5.73 -17.48 -14.89
C VAL A 124 -4.96 -16.28 -15.43
N LYS A 125 -4.26 -15.56 -14.56
CA LYS A 125 -3.41 -14.43 -14.92
C LYS A 125 -2.05 -14.66 -14.28
N LEU A 126 -1.32 -15.61 -14.84
CA LEU A 126 0.02 -15.92 -14.43
C LEU A 126 0.98 -15.39 -15.51
N HIS A 127 1.98 -14.64 -15.07
CA HIS A 127 3.01 -14.04 -15.91
C HIS A 127 4.36 -14.22 -15.22
N ARG A 128 5.47 -14.05 -15.93
CA ARG A 128 6.83 -14.24 -15.38
C ARG A 128 7.02 -13.64 -13.98
N THR A 129 6.71 -12.36 -13.80
CA THR A 129 6.90 -11.65 -12.52
C THR A 129 6.01 -12.21 -11.42
N LYS A 130 4.76 -12.56 -11.74
CA LYS A 130 3.83 -13.14 -10.77
C LYS A 130 4.24 -14.56 -10.39
N CYS A 131 4.65 -15.37 -11.37
CA CYS A 131 5.17 -16.72 -11.16
C CYS A 131 6.38 -16.71 -10.22
N ALA A 132 7.37 -15.86 -10.50
CA ALA A 132 8.54 -15.69 -9.63
C ALA A 132 8.16 -15.20 -8.22
N ASN A 133 7.15 -14.33 -8.10
CA ASN A 133 6.67 -13.87 -6.79
C ASN A 133 5.94 -14.97 -6.02
N ILE A 134 5.13 -15.81 -6.67
CA ILE A 134 4.48 -16.96 -6.04
C ILE A 134 5.53 -17.91 -5.49
N VAL A 135 6.54 -18.24 -6.30
CA VAL A 135 7.64 -19.11 -5.86
C VAL A 135 8.34 -18.51 -4.64
N ARG A 136 8.72 -17.23 -4.69
CA ARG A 136 9.51 -16.60 -3.61
C ARG A 136 8.72 -16.32 -2.33
N GLN A 137 7.45 -15.94 -2.45
CA GLN A 137 6.66 -15.44 -1.31
C GLN A 137 5.70 -16.48 -0.75
N ALA A 138 5.29 -17.47 -1.54
CA ALA A 138 4.36 -18.50 -1.10
C ALA A 138 5.04 -19.86 -0.95
N LEU A 139 5.78 -20.32 -1.97
CA LEU A 139 6.37 -21.66 -1.96
C LEU A 139 7.66 -21.72 -1.12
N ALA A 140 8.59 -20.78 -1.33
CA ALA A 140 9.89 -20.80 -0.64
C ALA A 140 9.78 -20.81 0.89
N PRO A 141 8.93 -20.00 1.55
CA PRO A 141 8.83 -20.04 3.02
C PRO A 141 8.35 -21.39 3.57
N HIS A 142 7.54 -22.13 2.80
CA HIS A 142 7.10 -23.47 3.18
C HIS A 142 8.29 -24.44 3.16
N PHE A 143 9.03 -24.46 2.05
CA PHE A 143 10.21 -25.32 1.92
C PHE A 143 11.35 -24.94 2.87
N ASP A 144 11.55 -23.65 3.13
CA ASP A 144 12.51 -23.18 4.13
C ASP A 144 12.10 -23.66 5.52
N GLY A 145 10.80 -23.59 5.86
CA GLY A 145 10.26 -24.11 7.12
C GLY A 145 10.44 -25.62 7.26
N ASP A 146 10.14 -26.38 6.20
CA ASP A 146 10.36 -27.83 6.15
C ASP A 146 11.85 -28.14 6.32
N LEU A 147 12.73 -27.42 5.62
CA LEU A 147 14.16 -27.60 5.70
C LEU A 147 14.70 -27.29 7.11
N ILE A 148 14.24 -26.20 7.74
CA ILE A 148 14.61 -25.85 9.11
C ILE A 148 14.14 -26.94 10.08
N SER A 149 12.92 -27.45 9.91
CA SER A 149 12.37 -28.54 10.71
C SER A 149 13.18 -29.84 10.54
N ASP A 150 13.58 -30.14 9.30
CA ASP A 150 14.38 -31.33 8.98
C ASP A 150 15.80 -31.20 9.52
N ILE A 151 16.42 -30.03 9.50
CA ILE A 151 17.75 -29.81 10.08
C ILE A 151 17.69 -29.96 11.61
N GLY A 152 16.68 -29.36 12.26
CA GLY A 152 16.54 -29.31 13.71
C GLY A 152 17.71 -28.59 14.38
N ASP A 153 18.08 -29.00 15.61
CA ASP A 153 19.23 -28.43 16.34
C ASP A 153 20.58 -29.13 16.04
N ARG A 154 20.67 -29.82 14.90
CA ARG A 154 21.88 -30.58 14.54
C ARG A 154 22.96 -29.65 14.02
N LYS A 155 24.21 -29.88 14.44
CA LYS A 155 25.37 -29.19 13.86
C LYS A 155 25.60 -29.70 12.44
N PHE A 156 25.70 -28.79 11.48
CA PHE A 156 26.03 -29.10 10.09
C PHE A 156 27.29 -28.33 9.66
N SER A 157 28.00 -28.90 8.69
CA SER A 157 29.11 -28.22 8.01
C SER A 157 28.65 -27.86 6.61
N LEU A 158 28.86 -26.61 6.21
CA LEU A 158 28.71 -26.21 4.82
C LEU A 158 29.96 -26.68 4.05
N LEU A 159 29.75 -27.34 2.92
CA LEU A 159 30.82 -27.77 2.00
C LEU A 159 31.32 -26.60 1.17
#